data_AF-A0AAC8VS39-F1
#
_entry.id   AF-A0AAC8VS39-F1
#
_cell.length_a   1.000
_cell.length_b   1.000
_cell.length_c   1.000
_cell.angle_alpha   90.00
_cell.angle_beta   90.00
_cell.angle_gamma   90.00
#
_symmetry.space_group_name_H-M   'P 1'
#
loop_
_entity.id
_entity.type
_entity.pdbx_description
1 polymer ?
#
loop_
_entity_poly.entity_id
_entity_poly.type
_entity_poly.pdbx_seq_one_letter_code
_entity_poly.pdbx_strand_id
1 'polypeptide(L)'
;MDAINDVLYQVERGVMALAREGDLRKKVRRFWFESLIVIPSAALSNALQRELHMLRAPFSAPQARPVAAWSEEEVQQWLNAVLGFYHRLSEQAFRESTANKM
;
A
#
# COMPACT_ATOMS: atom_id res chain seq x y z
N MET A 1 7.82 19.22 2.94
CA MET A 1 7.90 17.75 2.99
C MET A 1 7.57 17.25 1.60
N ASP A 2 8.35 16.31 1.11
CA ASP A 2 8.18 15.73 -0.22
C ASP A 2 6.98 14.79 -0.18
N ALA A 3 6.01 15.00 -1.07
CA ALA A 3 4.74 14.27 -1.07
C ALA A 3 4.93 12.75 -1.15
N ILE A 4 6.03 12.29 -1.77
CA ILE A 4 6.37 10.87 -1.87
C ILE A 4 6.90 10.30 -0.55
N ASN A 5 7.66 11.09 0.22
CA ASN A 5 8.13 10.68 1.54
C ASN A 5 6.98 10.58 2.55
N ASP A 6 5.97 11.44 2.46
CA ASP A 6 4.76 11.36 3.29
C ASP A 6 3.97 10.07 2.99
N VAL A 7 3.86 9.71 1.71
CA VAL A 7 3.21 8.45 1.29
C VAL A 7 4.02 7.25 1.74
N LEU A 8 5.35 7.27 1.61
CA LEU A 8 6.23 6.21 2.09
C LEU A 8 6.06 5.96 3.59
N TYR A 9 6.06 7.03 4.39
CA TYR A 9 5.85 6.94 5.83
C TYR A 9 4.51 6.29 6.19
N GLN A 10 3.42 6.67 5.51
CA GLN A 10 2.09 6.08 5.75
C GLN A 10 2.03 4.59 5.40
N VAL A 11 2.67 4.20 4.29
CA VAL A 11 2.71 2.81 3.84
C VAL A 11 3.56 1.96 4.79
N GLU A 12 4.73 2.44 5.19
CA GLU A 12 5.63 1.76 6.13
C GLU A 12 4.94 1.49 7.47
N ARG A 13 4.24 2.49 8.01
CA ARG A 13 3.41 2.36 9.22
C ARG A 13 2.37 1.24 9.09
N GLY A 14 1.71 1.16 7.94
CA GLY A 14 0.77 0.09 7.67
C GLY A 14 1.45 -1.28 7.59
N VAL A 15 2.59 -1.39 6.90
CA VAL A 15 3.30 -2.66 6.72
C VAL A 15 3.77 -3.18 8.07
N MET A 16 4.30 -2.30 8.92
CA MET A 16 4.65 -2.65 10.30
C MET A 16 3.44 -3.14 11.11
N ALA A 17 2.24 -2.60 10.89
CA ALA A 17 1.03 -3.06 11.57
C ALA A 17 0.60 -4.47 11.11
N LEU A 18 0.86 -4.83 9.85
CA LEU A 18 0.60 -6.18 9.32
C LEU A 18 1.52 -7.23 9.97
N ALA A 19 2.78 -6.88 10.24
CA ALA A 19 3.80 -7.78 10.79
C ALA A 19 3.64 -8.11 12.29
N ARG A 20 2.81 -7.36 13.04
CA ARG A 20 2.56 -7.61 14.47
C ARG A 20 1.76 -8.90 14.66
N GLU A 21 1.66 -9.42 15.88
CA GLU A 21 0.79 -10.57 16.21
C GLU A 21 -0.72 -10.22 16.13
N GLY A 22 -1.58 -11.22 15.92
CA GLY A 22 -3.05 -11.08 15.85
C GLY A 22 -3.69 -11.39 14.49
N ASP A 23 -5.02 -11.27 14.40
CA ASP A 23 -5.82 -11.65 13.21
C ASP A 23 -5.42 -10.88 11.95
N LEU A 24 -4.91 -11.61 10.95
CA LEU A 24 -4.40 -11.06 9.70
C LEU A 24 -5.50 -10.36 8.88
N ARG A 25 -6.70 -10.92 8.81
CA ARG A 25 -7.82 -10.36 8.03
C ARG A 25 -8.32 -9.04 8.63
N LYS A 26 -8.30 -8.91 9.95
CA LYS A 26 -8.56 -7.65 10.66
C LYS A 26 -7.49 -6.61 10.32
N LYS A 27 -6.21 -7.00 10.29
CA LYS A 27 -5.12 -6.08 9.96
C LYS A 27 -5.12 -5.65 8.50
N VAL A 28 -5.45 -6.53 7.55
CA VAL A 28 -5.62 -6.19 6.13
C VAL A 28 -6.68 -5.10 5.97
N ARG A 29 -7.84 -5.25 6.61
CA ARG A 29 -8.88 -4.21 6.63
C ARG A 29 -8.39 -2.90 7.24
N ARG A 30 -7.65 -2.98 8.35
CA ARG A 30 -7.07 -1.80 9.00
C ARG A 30 -6.08 -1.08 8.08
N PHE A 31 -5.19 -1.81 7.41
CA PHE A 31 -4.23 -1.26 6.44
C PHE A 31 -4.95 -0.51 5.31
N TRP A 32 -6.06 -1.07 4.81
CA TRP A 32 -6.90 -0.38 3.83
C TRP A 32 -7.36 1.01 4.33
N PHE A 33 -8.00 1.05 5.51
CA PHE A 33 -8.60 2.28 6.04
C PHE A 33 -7.59 3.30 6.54
N GLU A 34 -6.47 2.86 7.13
CA GLU A 34 -5.50 3.76 7.76
C GLU A 34 -4.37 4.18 6.81
N SER A 35 -4.04 3.35 5.82
CA SER A 35 -2.92 3.60 4.91
C SER A 35 -3.39 3.75 3.47
N LEU A 36 -4.04 2.75 2.89
CA LEU A 36 -4.28 2.78 1.44
C LEU A 36 -5.29 3.81 0.99
N ILE A 37 -6.41 4.02 1.69
CA ILE A 37 -7.48 4.92 1.20
C ILE A 37 -7.06 6.40 1.23
N VAL A 38 -6.15 6.77 2.12
CA VAL A 38 -5.74 8.16 2.36
C VAL A 38 -4.65 8.66 1.41
N ILE A 39 -3.96 7.76 0.71
CA ILE A 39 -2.85 8.13 -0.20
C ILE A 39 -3.38 8.90 -1.44
N PRO A 40 -3.02 10.16 -1.66
CA PRO A 40 -3.43 10.85 -2.88
C PRO A 40 -2.68 10.27 -4.09
N SER A 41 -3.40 9.79 -5.11
CA SER A 41 -2.77 9.25 -6.33
C SER A 41 -1.87 10.27 -7.02
N ALA A 42 -2.22 11.56 -6.96
CA ALA A 42 -1.42 12.64 -7.56
C ALA A 42 -0.02 12.80 -6.94
N ALA A 43 0.23 12.24 -5.76
CA ALA A 43 1.56 12.23 -5.13
C ALA A 43 2.48 11.13 -5.68
N LEU A 44 2.00 10.30 -6.62
CA LEU A 44 2.72 9.15 -7.14
C LEU A 44 3.04 9.29 -8.63
N SER A 45 4.09 8.61 -9.10
CA SER A 45 4.33 8.41 -10.53
C SER A 45 3.21 7.58 -11.17
N ASN A 46 3.01 7.69 -12.48
CA ASN A 46 1.94 6.96 -13.20
C ASN A 46 1.98 5.43 -12.97
N ALA A 47 3.18 4.86 -12.86
CA ALA A 47 3.35 3.44 -12.57
C ALA A 47 2.83 3.09 -11.16
N LEU A 48 3.23 3.85 -10.14
CA LEU A 48 2.78 3.65 -8.77
C LEU A 48 1.30 4.00 -8.57
N GLN A 49 0.74 4.94 -9.33
CA GLN A 49 -0.70 5.21 -9.34
C GLN A 49 -1.51 3.98 -9.77
N ARG A 50 -1.06 3.30 -10.83
CA ARG A 50 -1.70 2.07 -11.31
C ARG A 50 -1.63 0.96 -10.27
N GLU A 51 -0.48 0.79 -9.63
CA GLU A 51 -0.31 -0.21 -8.57
C GLU A 51 -1.17 0.09 -7.35
N LEU A 52 -1.20 1.35 -6.90
CA LEU A 52 -2.09 1.78 -5.83
C LEU A 52 -3.54 1.44 -6.20
N HIS A 53 -3.98 1.77 -7.40
CA HIS A 53 -5.33 1.43 -7.87
C HIS A 53 -5.62 -0.08 -7.79
N MET A 54 -4.68 -0.93 -8.21
CA MET A 54 -4.82 -2.38 -8.10
C MET A 54 -4.89 -2.86 -6.65
N LEU A 55 -4.15 -2.23 -5.73
CA LEU A 55 -4.21 -2.54 -4.29
C LEU A 55 -5.54 -2.12 -3.66
N ARG A 56 -6.16 -1.06 -4.17
CA ARG A 56 -7.47 -0.55 -3.72
C ARG A 56 -8.65 -1.37 -4.26
N ALA A 57 -8.53 -1.87 -5.49
CA ALA A 57 -9.62 -2.52 -6.21
C ALA A 57 -10.36 -3.62 -5.41
N PRO A 58 -9.67 -4.52 -4.67
CA PRO A 58 -10.34 -5.55 -3.87
C PRO A 58 -11.26 -5.01 -2.75
N PHE A 59 -11.12 -3.74 -2.36
CA PHE A 59 -11.91 -3.10 -1.30
C PHE A 59 -12.99 -2.15 -1.84
N SER A 60 -12.77 -1.54 -3.00
CA SER A 60 -13.62 -0.46 -3.51
C SER A 60 -14.30 -0.75 -4.85
N ALA A 61 -13.95 -1.85 -5.53
CA ALA A 61 -14.60 -2.21 -6.80
C ALA A 61 -16.05 -2.66 -6.57
N PRO A 62 -16.95 -2.52 -7.58
CA PRO A 62 -18.33 -3.02 -7.50
C PRO A 62 -18.43 -4.50 -7.13
N GLN A 63 -17.45 -5.30 -7.55
CA GLN A 63 -17.32 -6.73 -7.27
C GLN A 63 -16.50 -7.06 -6.01
N ALA A 64 -16.15 -6.04 -5.19
CA ALA A 64 -15.38 -6.25 -3.97
C ALA A 64 -16.14 -7.15 -2.99
N ARG A 65 -15.46 -8.18 -2.49
CA ARG A 65 -16.00 -9.11 -1.48
C ARG A 65 -15.38 -8.79 -0.11
N PRO A 66 -16.11 -8.98 1.01
CA PRO A 66 -15.55 -8.77 2.33
C PRO A 66 -14.28 -9.59 2.55
N VAL A 67 -13.26 -9.01 3.19
CA VAL A 67 -11.98 -9.69 3.50
C VAL A 67 -12.18 -10.98 4.31
N ALA A 68 -13.27 -11.08 5.09
CA ALA A 68 -13.63 -12.29 5.80
C ALA A 68 -13.92 -13.49 4.87
N ALA A 69 -14.31 -13.23 3.62
CA ALA A 69 -14.62 -14.22 2.59
C ALA A 69 -13.46 -14.49 1.63
N TRP A 70 -12.28 -13.91 1.90
CA TRP A 70 -11.09 -14.15 1.09
C TRP A 70 -10.41 -15.46 1.47
N SER A 71 -9.97 -16.21 0.46
CA SER A 71 -9.11 -17.38 0.66
C SER A 71 -7.73 -16.95 1.21
N GLU A 72 -6.97 -17.91 1.72
CA GLU A 72 -5.61 -17.65 2.18
C GLU A 72 -4.69 -17.20 1.03
N GLU A 73 -4.87 -17.77 -0.15
CA GLU A 73 -4.15 -17.38 -1.36
C GLU A 73 -4.48 -15.94 -1.76
N GLU A 74 -5.75 -15.52 -1.70
CA GLU A 74 -6.15 -14.13 -1.99
C GLU A 74 -5.48 -13.15 -1.01
N VAL A 75 -5.47 -13.50 0.28
CA VAL A 75 -4.77 -12.70 1.31
C VAL A 75 -3.26 -12.64 1.02
N GLN A 76 -2.63 -13.78 0.70
CA GLN A 76 -1.19 -13.84 0.44
C GLN A 76 -0.80 -13.07 -0.84
N GLN A 77 -1.57 -13.19 -1.92
CA GLN A 77 -1.36 -12.45 -3.15
C GLN A 77 -1.45 -10.94 -2.90
N TRP A 78 -2.44 -10.51 -2.13
CA TRP A 78 -2.59 -9.10 -1.79
C TRP A 78 -1.42 -8.60 -0.92
N LEU A 79 -0.97 -9.37 0.07
CA LEU A 79 0.21 -9.03 0.87
C LEU A 79 1.48 -8.90 0.02
N ASN A 80 1.70 -9.83 -0.90
CA ASN A 80 2.82 -9.77 -1.83
C ASN A 80 2.75 -8.50 -2.71
N ALA A 81 1.55 -8.12 -3.16
CA ALA A 81 1.37 -6.88 -3.93
C ALA A 81 1.68 -5.63 -3.08
N VAL A 82 1.26 -5.60 -1.81
CA VAL A 82 1.58 -4.51 -0.88
C VAL A 82 3.09 -4.37 -0.68
N LEU A 83 3.81 -5.48 -0.48
CA LEU A 83 5.26 -5.47 -0.33
C LEU A 83 5.96 -4.99 -1.60
N GLY A 84 5.49 -5.43 -2.77
CA GLY A 84 6.02 -4.97 -4.06
C GLY A 84 5.83 -3.47 -4.28
N PHE A 85 4.65 -2.94 -3.92
CA PHE A 85 4.37 -1.51 -3.98
C PHE A 85 5.26 -0.71 -3.01
N TYR A 86 5.38 -1.15 -1.76
CA TYR A 86 6.26 -0.51 -0.77
C TYR A 86 7.72 -0.46 -1.25
N HIS A 87 8.22 -1.55 -1.83
CA HIS A 87 9.57 -1.61 -2.35
C HIS A 87 9.79 -0.56 -3.46
N ARG A 88 8.92 -0.51 -4.47
CA ARG A 88 9.03 0.46 -5.57
C ARG A 88 8.86 1.90 -5.11
N LEU A 89 7.95 2.15 -4.16
CA LEU A 89 7.78 3.46 -3.54
C LEU A 89 9.06 3.91 -2.82
N SER A 90 9.70 3.01 -2.07
CA SER A 90 10.97 3.26 -1.39
C SER A 90 12.09 3.57 -2.37
N GLU A 91 12.19 2.81 -3.47
CA GLU A 91 13.17 3.07 -4.53
C GLU A 91 12.97 4.44 -5.19
N GLN A 92 11.72 4.82 -5.45
CA GLN A 92 11.42 6.13 -6.03
C GLN A 92 11.81 7.26 -5.07
N ALA A 93 11.38 7.18 -3.80
CA ALA A 93 11.74 8.16 -2.77
C ALA A 93 13.26 8.29 -2.60
N PHE A 94 13.98 7.17 -2.66
CA PHE A 94 15.45 7.18 -2.61
C PHE A 94 16.04 7.92 -3.80
N ARG A 95 15.64 7.59 -5.03
CA ARG A 95 16.15 8.23 -6.26
C ARG A 95 15.91 9.74 -6.27
N GLU A 96 14.74 10.19 -5.85
CA GLU A 96 14.40 11.62 -5.76
C GLU A 96 15.23 12.35 -4.69
N SER A 97 15.47 11.70 -3.55
CA SER A 97 16.37 12.22 -2.50
C SER A 97 17.82 12.36 -2.99
N THR A 98 18.33 11.41 -3.77
CA THR A 98 19.68 11.51 -4.36
C THR A 98 19.74 12.57 -5.46
N ALA A 99 18.71 12.68 -6.30
CA ALA A 99 18.63 13.66 -7.37
C ALA A 99 18.57 15.10 -6.83
N ASN A 100 17.86 15.35 -5.72
CA ASN A 100 17.80 16.65 -5.07
C ASN A 100 19.09 17.05 -4.31
N LYS A 101 20.04 16.12 -4.14
CA LYS A 101 21.34 16.37 -3.48
C LYS A 101 22.47 16.64 -4.47
N MET A 102 22.25 16.46 -5.77
CA MET A 102 23.18 16.81 -6.86
C MET A 102 22.80 18.15 -7.47
#